data_AF-A0A355ENQ9-F1
#
_entry.id   AF-A0A355ENQ9-F1
#
_cell.length_a   1.000
_cell.length_b   1.000
_cell.length_c   1.000
_cell.angle_alpha   90.00
_cell.angle_beta   90.00
_cell.angle_gamma   90.00
#
_symmetry.space_group_name_H-M   'P 1'
#
loop_
_entity.id
_entity.type
_entity.pdbx_description
1 polymer ?
#
loop_
_entity_poly.entity_id
_entity_poly.type
_entity_poly.pdbx_seq_one_letter_code
_entity_poly.pdbx_strand_id
1 'polypeptide(L)' 'MFGLGMPELIIILVIVVLIFGAGRISEIGGAIGKGIKGFKKSVNEPDSIDVTPDQKEKAAKDKDQNPIEPK' A
#
# COMPACT_ATOMS: atom_id res chain seq x y z
N MET A 1 6.92 -15.57 34.05
CA MET A 1 5.85 -14.58 33.80
C MET A 1 5.51 -14.66 32.32
N PHE A 2 4.23 -14.89 31.99
CA PHE A 2 3.75 -15.13 30.63
C PHE A 2 3.88 -13.84 29.82
N GLY A 3 5.03 -13.64 29.16
CA GLY A 3 5.24 -12.54 28.24
C GLY A 3 4.44 -12.80 26.98
N LEU A 4 3.69 -11.81 26.52
CA LEU A 4 3.07 -11.85 25.20
C LEU A 4 4.19 -12.00 24.16
N GLY A 5 4.42 -13.22 23.71
CA GLY A 5 5.39 -13.53 22.69
C GLY A 5 4.84 -13.22 21.31
N MET A 6 5.71 -13.35 20.31
CA MET A 6 5.29 -13.31 18.90
C MET A 6 4.16 -14.29 18.57
N PRO A 7 4.12 -15.54 19.11
CA PRO A 7 3.03 -16.47 18.82
C PRO A 7 1.65 -15.95 19.28
N GLU A 8 1.56 -15.41 20.49
CA GLU A 8 0.31 -14.87 21.04
C GLU A 8 -0.18 -13.66 20.24
N LEU A 9 0.72 -12.76 19.83
CA LEU A 9 0.37 -11.63 18.98
C LEU A 9 -0.17 -12.06 17.61
N ILE A 10 0.39 -13.12 17.01
CA ILE A 10 -0.12 -13.67 15.75
C ILE A 10 -1.52 -14.23 15.93
N ILE A 11 -1.80 -14.96 17.02
CA ILE A 11 -3.14 -15.49 17.30
C ILE A 11 -4.16 -14.36 17.43
N ILE A 12 -3.81 -13.30 18.17
CA ILE A 12 -4.67 -12.11 18.32
C ILE A 12 -4.91 -11.45 16.97
N LEU A 13 -3.85 -11.27 16.16
CA LEU A 13 -3.96 -10.71 14.82
C LEU A 13 -4.93 -11.51 13.94
N VAL A 14 -4.84 -12.83 13.96
CA VAL A 14 -5.75 -13.70 13.20
C VAL A 14 -7.19 -13.49 13.65
N ILE A 15 -7.47 -13.43 14.96
CA ILE A 15 -8.82 -13.17 15.47
C ILE A 15 -9.35 -11.81 14.99
N VAL A 16 -8.52 -10.76 15.04
CA VAL A 16 -8.89 -9.43 14.55
C VAL A 16 -9.21 -9.46 13.05
N VAL A 17 -8.40 -10.16 12.26
CA VAL A 17 -8.65 -10.34 10.81
C VAL A 17 -9.95 -11.11 10.56
N LEU A 18 -10.31 -12.09 11.39
CA LEU A 18 -11.57 -12.82 11.25
C LEU A 18 -12.80 -11.94 11.56
N ILE A 19 -12.71 -11.07 12.57
CA ILE A 19 -13.81 -10.17 12.96
C ILE A 19 -13.99 -9.05 11.93
N PHE A 20 -12.90 -8.37 11.56
CA PHE A 20 -12.96 -7.19 10.69
C PHE A 20 -12.83 -7.53 9.21
N GLY A 21 -12.30 -8.71 8.87
CA GLY A 21 -11.96 -9.11 7.52
C GLY A 21 -10.65 -8.51 7.01
N ALA A 22 -9.98 -9.22 6.09
CA ALA A 22 -8.74 -8.75 5.46
C ALA A 22 -8.94 -7.47 4.61
N GLY A 23 -10.15 -7.27 4.07
CA GLY A 23 -10.50 -6.09 3.28
C GLY A 23 -10.46 -4.79 4.09
N ARG A 24 -11.05 -4.79 5.30
CA ARG A 24 -11.07 -3.60 6.18
C ARG A 24 -9.67 -3.23 6.67
N ILE A 25 -8.86 -4.23 7.04
CA ILE A 25 -7.47 -3.99 7.43
C ILE A 25 -6.66 -3.41 6.27
N SER A 26 -6.86 -3.90 5.04
CA SER A 26 -6.16 -3.39 3.85
C SER A 26 -6.60 -1.96 3.48
N GLU A 27 -7.89 -1.65 3.62
CA GLU A 27 -8.45 -0.32 3.40
C GLU A 27 -7.85 0.71 4.37
N ILE A 28 -7.86 0.39 5.67
CA ILE A 28 -7.29 1.24 6.73
C ILE A 28 -5.77 1.33 6.58
N GLY A 29 -5.08 0.22 6.37
CA GLY A 29 -3.64 0.17 6.17
C GLY A 29 -3.19 0.96 4.95
N GLY A 30 -3.97 0.95 3.87
CA GLY A 30 -3.73 1.77 2.68
C GLY A 30 -3.85 3.27 2.96
N ALA A 31 -4.87 3.69 3.72
CA ALA A 31 -5.05 5.09 4.11
C ALA A 31 -3.92 5.56 5.04
N ILE A 32 -3.61 4.79 6.08
CA ILE A 32 -2.51 5.06 7.01
C ILE A 32 -1.17 5.08 6.27
N GLY A 33 -0.93 4.12 5.38
CA GLY A 33 0.31 4.01 4.61
C GLY A 33 0.55 5.22 3.71
N LYS A 34 -0.50 5.74 3.05
CA LYS A 34 -0.41 6.99 2.28
C LYS A 34 -0.08 8.19 3.17
N GLY A 35 -0.72 8.29 4.35
CA GLY A 35 -0.45 9.34 5.33
C GLY A 35 1.00 9.31 5.85
N ILE A 36 1.48 8.12 6.25
CA ILE A 36 2.87 7.92 6.70
C ILE A 36 3.85 8.21 5.56
N LYS A 37 3.55 7.80 4.31
CA LYS A 37 4.40 8.11 3.15
C LYS A 37 4.52 9.61 2.90
N GLY A 38 3.40 10.34 2.96
CA GLY A 38 3.38 11.80 2.85
C GLY A 38 4.15 12.47 3.99
N PHE A 39 3.89 12.05 5.23
CA PHE A 39 4.61 12.54 6.41
C PHE A 39 6.12 12.30 6.30
N LYS A 40 6.54 11.10 5.89
CA LYS A 40 7.95 10.76 5.71
C LYS A 40 8.60 11.61 4.61
N LYS A 41 7.88 11.88 3.52
CA LYS A 41 8.35 12.74 2.42
C LYS A 41 8.58 14.17 2.93
N SER A 42 7.60 14.78 3.59
CA SER A 42 7.71 16.12 4.16
C SER A 42 8.77 16.26 5.25
N VAL A 43 9.05 15.20 6.02
CA VAL A 43 10.10 15.22 7.06
C VAL A 43 11.50 15.03 6.48
N ASN A 44 11.66 14.35 5.34
CA ASN A 44 12.98 14.09 4.74
C ASN A 44 13.35 15.03 3.59
N GLU A 45 12.40 15.75 2.98
CA GLU A 45 12.69 16.75 1.94
C GLU A 45 12.81 18.16 2.57
N PRO A 46 14.02 18.73 2.70
CA PRO A 46 14.19 20.15 2.97
C PRO A 46 13.79 20.94 1.71
N ASP A 47 12.70 21.73 1.81
CA ASP A 47 12.27 22.82 0.92
C ASP A 47 12.72 22.74 -0.55
N SER A 48 12.40 21.64 -1.23
CA SER A 48 12.50 21.57 -2.69
C SER A 48 11.17 21.12 -3.24
N ILE A 49 10.52 22.01 -4.00
CA ILE A 49 9.19 21.80 -4.60
C ILE A 49 9.27 20.61 -5.56
N ASP A 50 8.77 19.46 -5.10
CA ASP A 50 8.74 18.22 -5.88
C ASP A 50 7.49 18.20 -6.78
N VAL A 51 7.60 18.84 -7.96
CA VAL A 51 6.63 18.74 -9.08
C VAL A 51 6.83 17.42 -9.82
N THR A 52 6.53 16.30 -9.18
CA THR A 52 6.43 15.00 -9.85
C THR A 52 5.00 14.47 -9.74
N PRO A 53 4.25 14.31 -10.84
CA PRO A 53 2.92 13.69 -10.80
C PRO A 53 3.06 12.23 -10.36
N ASP A 54 2.27 11.79 -9.37
CA ASP A 54 2.21 10.41 -8.87
C ASP A 54 1.94 9.43 -10.03
N GLN A 55 3.00 8.85 -10.56
CA GLN A 55 2.95 7.84 -11.62
C GLN A 55 2.62 6.48 -10.98
N LYS A 56 1.36 6.29 -10.57
CA LYS A 56 0.79 4.98 -10.21
C LYS A 56 -0.62 4.81 -10.74
N GLU A 57 -0.78 5.01 -12.04
CA GLU A 57 -1.91 4.49 -12.80
C GLU A 57 -1.41 3.93 -14.15
N LYS A 58 -0.60 2.86 -14.08
CA LYS A 58 -0.31 1.98 -15.22
C LYS A 58 -0.20 0.53 -14.74
N ALA A 59 -1.34 -0.07 -14.42
CA ALA A 59 -1.46 -1.52 -14.27
C ALA A 59 -2.90 -2.00 -14.49
N ALA A 60 -3.62 -1.46 -15.48
CA ALA A 60 -4.80 -2.11 -16.05
C ALA A 60 -5.17 -1.40 -17.37
N LYS A 61 -5.30 -2.17 -18.46
CA LYS A 61 -5.60 -1.77 -19.85
C LYS A 61 -4.41 -1.30 -20.69
N ASP A 62 -3.76 -2.26 -21.35
CA ASP A 62 -3.76 -2.29 -22.82
C ASP A 62 -3.31 -3.68 -23.30
N LYS A 63 -4.28 -4.54 -23.63
CA LYS A 63 -4.07 -5.66 -24.54
C LYS A 63 -4.55 -5.18 -25.90
N ASP A 64 -3.84 -4.23 -26.50
CA ASP A 64 -4.03 -3.86 -27.90
C ASP A 64 -3.03 -4.68 -28.71
N GLN A 65 -3.51 -5.69 -29.43
CA GLN A 65 -3.73 -5.59 -30.87
C GLN A 65 -2.43 -5.19 -31.56
N ASN A 66 -1.77 -6.16 -32.18
CA ASN A 66 -0.62 -5.93 -33.05
C ASN A 66 -1.16 -5.68 -34.49
N PRO A 67 -1.15 -4.44 -35.01
CA PRO A 67 -1.53 -4.19 -36.38
C PRO A 67 -0.28 -4.24 -37.27
N ILE A 68 -0.29 -5.22 -38.18
CA ILE A 68 0.21 -5.23 -39.56
C ILE A 68 1.71 -4.97 -39.82
N GLU A 69 2.38 -6.05 -40.28
CA GLU A 69 3.70 -6.04 -40.93
C GLU A 69 3.74 -5.14 -42.18
N PRO A 70 4.79 -4.33 -42.38
CA PRO A 70 5.09 -3.75 -43.68
C PRO A 70 5.94 -4.70 -44.55
N LYS A 71 5.60 -4.72 -45.84
CA LYS A 71 6.15 -5.53 -46.94
C LYS A 71 7.63 -5.32 -47.21
#